data_AF-A0A7S2KZG6-F1
#
_entry.id   AF-A0A7S2KZG6-F1
#
_cell.length_a   1.000
_cell.length_b   1.000
_cell.length_c   1.000
_cell.angle_alpha   90.00
_cell.angle_beta   90.00
_cell.angle_gamma   90.00
#
_symmetry.space_group_name_H-M   'P 1'
#
loop_
_entity.id
_entity.type
_entity.pdbx_description
1 polymer ?
#
loop_
_entity_poly.entity_id
_entity_poly.type
_entity_poly.pdbx_seq_one_letter_code
_entity_poly.pdbx_strand_id
1 'polypeptide(L)'
;GGPRHGGVLSDVFARVGSFSYQGCPVVQVGTMVEINSDDVILDNMWIWHADHDDCGTEPKKKLYGKSDMCRSGAGLAVNGDRVTSYGLSVEHVLSGDNVRWSGEEGTTFFYQAELPYHHEDFGKLGYSGYAVAPSVRSHQAAGLGVYIIGPTIKVRSAVIFPPGAHVRNIITVVIEGRLAQFEHAACSRRDARGRSGPGADRLLCVAPQSCDGIRCALVELPAAPGRG
;
A
#
# COMPACT_ATOMS: atom_id res chain seq x y z
N GLY A 1 -8.99 15.85 28.10
CA GLY A 1 -10.19 15.35 27.38
C GLY A 1 -9.85 14.00 26.83
N GLY A 2 -10.72 13.00 27.02
CA GLY A 2 -10.47 11.64 26.51
C GLY A 2 -10.37 11.60 24.97
N PRO A 3 -9.86 10.51 24.40
CA PRO A 3 -9.83 10.34 22.95
C PRO A 3 -11.24 10.51 22.40
N ARG A 4 -11.41 11.47 21.49
CA ARG A 4 -12.62 11.57 20.68
C ARG A 4 -12.42 10.58 19.56
N HIS A 5 -13.33 9.62 19.40
CA HIS A 5 -13.35 8.76 18.22
C HIS A 5 -14.44 9.30 17.28
N GLY A 6 -14.04 9.67 16.07
CA GLY A 6 -14.90 10.27 15.05
C GLY A 6 -15.77 9.25 14.30
N GLY A 7 -15.55 7.96 14.53
CA GLY A 7 -16.32 6.85 13.97
C GLY A 7 -15.53 5.55 13.99
N VAL A 8 -16.20 4.43 13.72
CA VAL A 8 -15.55 3.11 13.58
C VAL A 8 -16.10 2.43 12.32
N LEU A 9 -15.20 1.90 11.49
CA LEU A 9 -15.52 0.92 10.46
C LEU A 9 -14.92 -0.40 10.94
N SER A 10 -15.76 -1.40 11.22
CA SER A 10 -15.33 -2.74 11.64
C SER A 10 -15.97 -3.77 10.72
N ASP A 11 -15.20 -4.75 10.26
CA ASP A 11 -15.62 -5.79 9.31
C ASP A 11 -16.21 -5.24 7.99
N VAL A 12 -15.62 -4.15 7.49
CA VAL A 12 -16.02 -3.54 6.22
C VAL A 12 -15.10 -4.04 5.11
N PHE A 13 -15.70 -4.71 4.11
CA PHE A 13 -15.00 -5.26 2.95
C PHE A 13 -15.42 -4.56 1.66
N ALA A 14 -14.46 -4.20 0.83
CA ALA A 14 -14.69 -3.57 -0.47
C ALA A 14 -14.08 -4.43 -1.57
N ARG A 15 -14.85 -4.70 -2.63
CA ARG A 15 -14.41 -5.47 -3.79
C ARG A 15 -14.61 -4.70 -5.08
N VAL A 16 -13.60 -4.72 -5.95
CA VAL A 16 -13.70 -4.32 -7.36
C VAL A 16 -13.35 -5.54 -8.18
N GLY A 17 -14.20 -5.94 -9.13
CA GLY A 17 -13.92 -7.11 -9.94
C GLY A 17 -15.15 -7.64 -10.65
N SER A 18 -14.91 -8.61 -11.52
CA SER A 18 -15.97 -9.28 -12.28
C SER A 18 -16.50 -10.49 -11.53
N PHE A 19 -17.75 -10.87 -11.82
CA PHE A 19 -18.37 -12.07 -11.28
C PHE A 19 -19.56 -12.52 -12.13
N SER A 20 -19.74 -13.84 -12.24
CA SER A 20 -20.65 -14.47 -13.20
C SER A 20 -22.11 -14.15 -12.95
N TYR A 21 -22.52 -13.99 -11.68
CA TYR A 21 -23.91 -13.70 -11.31
C TYR A 21 -24.40 -12.32 -11.77
N GLN A 22 -23.48 -11.40 -12.14
CA GLN A 22 -23.81 -10.13 -12.82
C GLN A 22 -23.42 -10.12 -14.31
N GLY A 23 -23.21 -11.29 -14.92
CA GLY A 23 -22.87 -11.40 -16.34
C GLY A 23 -21.41 -11.03 -16.65
N CYS A 24 -20.52 -11.15 -15.67
CA CYS A 24 -19.11 -10.83 -15.81
C CYS A 24 -18.87 -9.41 -16.35
N PRO A 25 -19.31 -8.36 -15.64
CA PRO A 25 -19.08 -6.99 -16.06
C PRO A 25 -17.62 -6.60 -15.88
N VAL A 26 -17.13 -5.67 -16.72
CA VAL A 26 -15.88 -4.94 -16.46
C VAL A 26 -16.26 -3.64 -15.78
N VAL A 27 -15.72 -3.38 -14.60
CA VAL A 27 -16.08 -2.23 -13.75
C VAL A 27 -14.87 -1.35 -13.47
N GLN A 28 -15.13 -0.12 -13.02
CA GLN A 28 -14.09 0.83 -12.65
C GLN A 28 -14.46 1.65 -11.43
N VAL A 29 -13.46 2.01 -10.63
CA VAL A 29 -13.60 2.95 -9.50
C VAL A 29 -12.35 3.83 -9.39
N GLY A 30 -12.55 5.09 -8.99
CA GLY A 30 -11.45 6.00 -8.68
C GLY A 30 -10.74 5.63 -7.38
N THR A 31 -11.48 5.59 -6.27
CA THR A 31 -11.01 5.19 -4.94
C THR A 31 -11.99 4.18 -4.36
N MET A 32 -11.51 3.03 -3.86
CA MET A 32 -12.40 2.00 -3.32
C MET A 32 -12.99 2.42 -1.96
N VAL A 33 -12.15 2.95 -1.06
CA VAL A 33 -12.57 3.50 0.24
C VAL A 33 -11.83 4.80 0.50
N GLU A 34 -12.58 5.84 0.89
CA GLU A 34 -12.03 7.16 1.24
C GLU A 34 -12.47 7.58 2.64
N ILE A 35 -11.51 7.87 3.51
CA ILE A 35 -11.72 8.29 4.90
C ILE A 35 -11.35 9.77 5.04
N ASN A 36 -12.37 10.62 5.10
CA ASN A 36 -12.20 12.07 5.22
C ASN A 36 -12.36 12.60 6.65
N SER A 37 -12.98 11.81 7.53
CA SER A 37 -13.21 12.21 8.92
C SER A 37 -11.99 11.94 9.79
N ASP A 38 -11.70 12.88 10.68
CA ASP A 38 -10.72 12.72 11.74
C ASP A 38 -11.15 11.63 12.74
N ASP A 39 -10.18 11.11 13.47
CA ASP A 39 -10.37 10.26 14.66
C ASP A 39 -11.13 8.94 14.38
N VAL A 40 -11.16 8.49 13.12
CA VAL A 40 -11.82 7.23 12.72
C VAL A 40 -10.94 6.02 13.05
N ILE A 41 -11.57 4.95 13.56
CA ILE A 41 -10.94 3.64 13.68
C ILE A 41 -11.35 2.77 12.48
N LEU A 42 -10.37 2.16 11.84
CA LEU A 42 -10.53 1.11 10.84
C LEU A 42 -10.13 -0.22 11.50
N ASP A 43 -11.04 -1.16 11.61
CA ASP A 43 -10.84 -2.43 12.28
C ASP A 43 -11.22 -3.58 11.35
N ASN A 44 -10.29 -4.49 11.08
CA ASN A 44 -10.50 -5.63 10.20
C ASN A 44 -11.11 -5.26 8.83
N MET A 45 -10.36 -4.50 8.04
CA MET A 45 -10.79 -4.10 6.70
C MET A 45 -10.04 -4.86 5.62
N TRP A 46 -10.78 -5.32 4.60
CA TRP A 46 -10.19 -5.91 3.40
C TRP A 46 -10.71 -5.21 2.15
N ILE A 47 -9.80 -4.55 1.44
CA ILE A 47 -10.08 -3.78 0.24
C ILE A 47 -9.35 -4.46 -0.93
N TRP A 48 -10.12 -5.16 -1.76
CA TRP A 48 -9.57 -6.11 -2.73
C TRP A 48 -10.00 -5.75 -4.15
N HIS A 49 -9.03 -5.38 -4.99
CA HIS A 49 -9.20 -5.52 -6.43
C HIS A 49 -9.04 -6.99 -6.78
N ALA A 50 -10.05 -7.60 -7.37
CA ALA A 50 -10.07 -9.03 -7.62
C ALA A 50 -8.94 -9.48 -8.56
N ASP A 51 -8.02 -10.29 -8.07
CA ASP A 51 -7.00 -10.98 -8.87
C ASP A 51 -7.54 -12.24 -9.57
N HIS A 52 -8.73 -12.68 -9.16
CA HIS A 52 -9.41 -13.82 -9.76
C HIS A 52 -10.94 -13.69 -9.77
N ASP A 53 -11.58 -14.39 -10.70
CA ASP A 53 -13.03 -14.49 -10.84
C ASP A 53 -13.49 -15.84 -11.42
N ASP A 54 -14.81 -16.03 -11.39
CA ASP A 54 -15.51 -17.13 -12.05
C ASP A 54 -15.90 -16.80 -13.50
N CYS A 55 -15.21 -15.82 -14.11
CA CYS A 55 -15.46 -15.27 -15.43
C CYS A 55 -14.31 -15.51 -16.42
N GLY A 56 -13.34 -16.36 -16.06
CA GLY A 56 -12.25 -16.75 -16.94
C GLY A 56 -10.92 -17.03 -16.22
N THR A 57 -10.78 -16.65 -14.95
CA THR A 57 -9.53 -16.93 -14.23
C THR A 57 -9.31 -18.44 -14.06
N GLU A 58 -8.17 -18.93 -14.56
CA GLU A 58 -7.72 -20.30 -14.31
C GLU A 58 -6.26 -20.26 -13.81
N PRO A 59 -6.03 -20.14 -12.48
CA PRO A 59 -4.69 -19.97 -11.93
C PRO A 59 -3.74 -21.12 -12.30
N LYS A 60 -4.25 -22.35 -12.32
CA LYS A 60 -3.49 -23.55 -12.71
C LYS A 60 -3.02 -23.53 -14.17
N LYS A 61 -3.72 -22.81 -15.04
CA LYS A 61 -3.36 -22.62 -16.46
C LYS A 61 -2.73 -21.26 -16.73
N LYS A 62 -2.53 -20.43 -15.69
CA LYS A 62 -2.07 -19.04 -15.80
C LYS A 62 -2.94 -18.22 -16.75
N LEU A 63 -4.26 -18.46 -16.73
CA LEU A 63 -5.23 -17.68 -17.49
C LEU A 63 -5.86 -16.62 -16.59
N TYR A 64 -5.96 -15.43 -17.16
CA TYR A 64 -6.48 -14.23 -16.52
C TYR A 64 -7.98 -14.11 -16.73
N GLY A 65 -8.65 -13.51 -15.74
CA GLY A 65 -10.10 -13.35 -15.74
C GLY A 65 -10.52 -12.00 -16.29
N LYS A 66 -11.82 -11.73 -16.16
CA LYS A 66 -12.35 -10.41 -16.51
C LYS A 66 -11.99 -9.33 -15.48
N SER A 67 -11.64 -9.73 -14.26
CA SER A 67 -11.25 -8.83 -13.18
C SER A 67 -9.95 -8.12 -13.50
N ASP A 68 -9.03 -8.77 -14.23
CA ASP A 68 -7.81 -8.14 -14.75
C ASP A 68 -8.09 -6.97 -15.74
N MET A 69 -9.31 -6.90 -16.31
CA MET A 69 -9.75 -5.79 -17.15
C MET A 69 -10.44 -4.66 -16.35
N CYS A 70 -10.79 -4.89 -15.08
CA CYS A 70 -11.38 -3.88 -14.22
C CYS A 70 -10.35 -2.80 -13.88
N ARG A 71 -10.79 -1.66 -13.32
CA ARG A 71 -9.89 -0.53 -13.00
C ARG A 71 -10.10 -0.01 -11.59
N SER A 72 -8.99 0.30 -10.91
CA SER A 72 -8.97 0.94 -9.59
C SER A 72 -7.86 1.99 -9.53
N GLY A 73 -8.17 3.19 -9.08
CA GLY A 73 -7.16 4.24 -8.85
C GLY A 73 -6.46 4.11 -7.51
N ALA A 74 -7.17 4.13 -6.38
CA ALA A 74 -6.63 3.88 -5.04
C ALA A 74 -7.48 2.85 -4.30
N GLY A 75 -6.84 2.02 -3.46
CA GLY A 75 -7.56 1.10 -2.58
C GLY A 75 -8.15 1.86 -1.41
N LEU A 76 -7.28 2.32 -0.51
CA LEU A 76 -7.64 3.16 0.62
C LEU A 76 -7.01 4.55 0.49
N ALA A 77 -7.82 5.60 0.53
CA ALA A 77 -7.38 6.98 0.71
C ALA A 77 -7.75 7.50 2.11
N VAL A 78 -6.78 7.90 2.91
CA VAL A 78 -7.00 8.45 4.26
C VAL A 78 -6.60 9.92 4.28
N ASN A 79 -7.57 10.81 4.38
CA ASN A 79 -7.38 12.25 4.43
C ASN A 79 -7.59 12.83 5.84
N GLY A 80 -8.40 12.18 6.68
CA GLY A 80 -8.65 12.60 8.06
C GLY A 80 -7.44 12.40 8.98
N ASP A 81 -7.31 13.28 9.97
CA ASP A 81 -6.24 13.23 10.96
C ASP A 81 -6.57 12.21 12.07
N ARG A 82 -5.55 11.66 12.72
CA ARG A 82 -5.67 10.73 13.87
C ARG A 82 -6.48 9.46 13.57
N VAL A 83 -6.54 9.07 12.30
CA VAL A 83 -7.13 7.78 11.88
C VAL A 83 -6.23 6.64 12.37
N THR A 84 -6.82 5.62 12.96
CA THR A 84 -6.11 4.43 13.44
C THR A 84 -6.62 3.19 12.73
N SER A 85 -5.73 2.38 12.15
CA SER A 85 -6.09 1.08 11.58
C SER A 85 -5.55 -0.09 12.40
N TYR A 86 -6.37 -1.13 12.54
CA TYR A 86 -6.04 -2.43 13.13
C TYR A 86 -6.44 -3.51 12.14
N GLY A 87 -5.51 -4.35 11.69
CA GLY A 87 -5.83 -5.44 10.78
C GLY A 87 -6.28 -4.97 9.40
N LEU A 88 -5.41 -4.26 8.68
CA LEU A 88 -5.71 -3.72 7.36
C LEU A 88 -5.15 -4.60 6.23
N SER A 89 -5.97 -4.96 5.26
CA SER A 89 -5.55 -5.58 4.00
C SER A 89 -6.01 -4.77 2.80
N VAL A 90 -5.07 -4.38 1.91
CA VAL A 90 -5.40 -3.67 0.66
C VAL A 90 -4.57 -4.22 -0.50
N GLU A 91 -5.23 -4.71 -1.55
CA GLU A 91 -4.59 -5.59 -2.53
C GLU A 91 -4.93 -5.23 -3.99
N HIS A 92 -3.94 -5.48 -4.86
CA HIS A 92 -3.99 -5.48 -6.33
C HIS A 92 -4.50 -4.20 -7.01
N VAL A 93 -4.32 -3.03 -6.41
CA VAL A 93 -4.72 -1.77 -7.04
C VAL A 93 -3.90 -1.53 -8.30
N LEU A 94 -4.55 -1.32 -9.44
CA LEU A 94 -3.87 -1.26 -10.74
C LEU A 94 -3.20 0.10 -11.04
N SER A 95 -3.89 1.21 -10.77
CA SER A 95 -3.48 2.54 -11.25
C SER A 95 -3.20 3.54 -10.12
N GLY A 96 -2.71 3.03 -8.99
CA GLY A 96 -2.25 3.83 -7.87
C GLY A 96 -1.78 2.98 -6.70
N ASP A 97 -1.44 3.62 -5.60
CA ASP A 97 -1.00 2.93 -4.39
C ASP A 97 -2.16 2.15 -3.77
N ASN A 98 -1.85 0.99 -3.17
CA ASN A 98 -2.86 0.25 -2.41
C ASN A 98 -3.40 1.14 -1.28
N VAL A 99 -2.51 1.77 -0.51
CA VAL A 99 -2.86 2.80 0.50
C VAL A 99 -2.22 4.14 0.16
N ARG A 100 -3.04 5.19 0.17
CA ARG A 100 -2.61 6.61 0.18
C ARG A 100 -3.04 7.27 1.48
N TRP A 101 -2.10 7.81 2.23
CA TRP A 101 -2.36 8.46 3.50
C TRP A 101 -1.86 9.90 3.51
N SER A 102 -2.76 10.84 3.75
CA SER A 102 -2.49 12.28 3.76
C SER A 102 -2.82 12.96 5.10
N GLY A 103 -3.60 12.30 5.97
CA GLY A 103 -3.91 12.80 7.31
C GLY A 103 -2.75 12.71 8.28
N GLU A 104 -2.69 13.64 9.23
CA GLU A 104 -1.68 13.72 10.28
C GLU A 104 -1.94 12.73 11.42
N GLU A 105 -0.88 12.37 12.14
CA GLU A 105 -0.95 11.54 13.36
C GLU A 105 -1.64 10.18 13.14
N GLY A 106 -1.60 9.69 11.89
CA GLY A 106 -2.14 8.40 11.52
C GLY A 106 -1.38 7.23 12.14
N THR A 107 -2.10 6.17 12.50
CA THR A 107 -1.51 4.95 13.07
C THR A 107 -2.01 3.70 12.35
N THR A 108 -1.13 2.73 12.09
CA THR A 108 -1.50 1.43 11.52
C THR A 108 -0.83 0.29 12.28
N PHE A 109 -1.64 -0.64 12.78
CA PHE A 109 -1.19 -1.88 13.41
C PHE A 109 -1.63 -3.06 12.55
N PHE A 110 -0.65 -3.81 12.05
CA PHE A 110 -0.83 -4.86 11.08
C PHE A 110 -1.37 -4.35 9.72
N TYR A 111 -0.55 -4.51 8.69
CA TYR A 111 -0.93 -4.26 7.30
C TYR A 111 -0.45 -5.41 6.44
N GLN A 112 -1.31 -5.86 5.52
CA GLN A 112 -0.94 -6.82 4.48
C GLN A 112 -1.38 -6.26 3.11
N ALA A 113 -0.54 -6.47 2.09
CA ALA A 113 -0.85 -6.06 0.73
C ALA A 113 -0.14 -6.88 -0.33
N GLU A 114 -0.89 -7.33 -1.32
CA GLU A 114 -0.32 -7.84 -2.55
C GLU A 114 -0.35 -6.75 -3.63
N LEU A 115 0.77 -6.60 -4.34
CA LEU A 115 0.84 -5.76 -5.54
C LEU A 115 0.11 -6.48 -6.70
N PRO A 116 -0.42 -5.74 -7.69
CA PRO A 116 -1.21 -6.36 -8.76
C PRO A 116 -0.37 -7.33 -9.60
N TYR A 117 -0.86 -8.54 -9.89
CA TYR A 117 -0.02 -9.53 -10.58
C TYR A 117 0.32 -9.14 -12.02
N HIS A 118 -0.63 -8.51 -12.74
CA HIS A 118 -0.58 -8.33 -14.19
C HIS A 118 -0.45 -6.86 -14.61
N HIS A 119 0.22 -6.04 -13.79
CA HIS A 119 0.41 -4.62 -14.07
C HIS A 119 1.89 -4.21 -13.96
N GLU A 120 2.70 -4.62 -14.93
CA GLU A 120 4.18 -4.45 -14.90
C GLU A 120 4.63 -2.99 -14.74
N ASP A 121 3.82 -2.05 -15.23
CA ASP A 121 4.11 -0.62 -15.14
C ASP A 121 3.83 -0.03 -13.74
N PHE A 122 3.25 -0.79 -12.79
CA PHE A 122 2.91 -0.31 -11.45
C PHE A 122 4.09 0.39 -10.77
N GLY A 123 5.26 -0.25 -10.74
CA GLY A 123 6.46 0.37 -10.16
C GLY A 123 7.10 1.43 -11.03
N LYS A 124 6.95 1.37 -12.37
CA LYS A 124 7.44 2.42 -13.28
C LYS A 124 6.66 3.72 -13.11
N LEU A 125 5.37 3.62 -12.78
CA LEU A 125 4.49 4.73 -12.43
C LEU A 125 4.74 5.26 -11.01
N GLY A 126 5.63 4.61 -10.24
CA GLY A 126 6.04 5.05 -8.92
C GLY A 126 5.09 4.66 -7.79
N TYR A 127 4.16 3.74 -8.03
CA TYR A 127 3.23 3.27 -7.01
C TYR A 127 3.90 2.31 -6.03
N SER A 128 3.34 2.26 -4.82
CA SER A 128 3.82 1.45 -3.71
C SER A 128 2.65 0.76 -2.99
N GLY A 129 2.96 -0.22 -2.15
CA GLY A 129 1.95 -0.90 -1.34
C GLY A 129 1.37 0.02 -0.26
N TYR A 130 2.17 0.94 0.27
CA TYR A 130 1.71 1.89 1.28
C TYR A 130 2.46 3.21 1.14
N ALA A 131 1.76 4.29 0.81
CA ALA A 131 2.34 5.60 0.63
C ALA A 131 1.72 6.63 1.57
N VAL A 132 2.56 7.23 2.43
CA VAL A 132 2.21 8.41 3.21
C VAL A 132 2.73 9.65 2.51
N ALA A 133 1.89 10.68 2.43
CA ALA A 133 2.21 11.94 1.78
C ALA A 133 3.44 12.60 2.45
N PRO A 134 4.34 13.22 1.66
CA PRO A 134 5.56 13.81 2.20
C PRO A 134 5.31 15.05 3.09
N SER A 135 4.11 15.63 3.04
CA SER A 135 3.69 16.74 3.89
C SER A 135 3.27 16.31 5.31
N VAL A 136 3.00 15.02 5.54
CA VAL A 136 2.63 14.49 6.86
C VAL A 136 3.84 14.57 7.79
N ARG A 137 3.65 15.13 8.98
CA ARG A 137 4.71 15.39 9.96
C ARG A 137 4.88 14.25 10.95
N SER A 138 3.80 13.51 11.23
CA SER A 138 3.80 12.38 12.15
C SER A 138 2.94 11.24 11.60
N HIS A 139 3.52 10.04 11.54
CA HIS A 139 2.80 8.81 11.19
C HIS A 139 3.43 7.64 11.93
N GLN A 140 2.62 6.69 12.39
CA GLN A 140 3.10 5.48 13.07
C GLN A 140 2.60 4.24 12.35
N ALA A 141 3.47 3.23 12.20
CA ALA A 141 3.03 1.97 11.64
C ALA A 141 3.86 0.79 12.18
N ALA A 142 3.22 -0.34 12.46
CA ALA A 142 3.89 -1.54 12.96
C ALA A 142 3.34 -2.82 12.32
N GLY A 143 4.23 -3.67 11.79
CA GLY A 143 3.87 -4.96 11.19
C GLY A 143 3.29 -4.80 9.78
N LEU A 144 4.12 -4.38 8.82
CA LEU A 144 3.69 -4.10 7.44
C LEU A 144 4.26 -5.17 6.50
N GLY A 145 3.39 -5.93 5.85
CA GLY A 145 3.75 -6.93 4.85
C GLY A 145 3.33 -6.51 3.45
N VAL A 146 4.28 -6.48 2.50
CA VAL A 146 3.99 -6.20 1.09
C VAL A 146 4.56 -7.30 0.20
N TYR A 147 3.74 -7.80 -0.71
CA TYR A 147 3.97 -9.04 -1.44
C TYR A 147 3.99 -8.75 -2.94
N ILE A 148 4.93 -9.37 -3.65
CA ILE A 148 4.90 -9.52 -5.10
C ILE A 148 4.71 -11.00 -5.40
N ILE A 149 3.74 -11.31 -6.25
CA ILE A 149 3.54 -12.66 -6.76
C ILE A 149 3.83 -12.66 -8.26
N GLY A 150 4.73 -13.54 -8.67
CA GLY A 150 5.18 -13.66 -10.04
C GLY A 150 6.40 -12.80 -10.39
N PRO A 151 6.90 -12.91 -11.63
CA PRO A 151 8.25 -12.47 -11.96
C PRO A 151 8.35 -11.06 -12.55
N THR A 152 7.23 -10.38 -12.79
CA THR A 152 7.16 -9.23 -13.70
C THR A 152 7.22 -7.88 -13.00
N ILE A 153 6.51 -7.73 -11.88
CA ILE A 153 6.50 -6.46 -11.14
C ILE A 153 7.87 -6.19 -10.55
N LYS A 154 8.35 -4.96 -10.74
CA LYS A 154 9.46 -4.39 -9.99
C LYS A 154 9.07 -3.04 -9.45
N VAL A 155 9.30 -2.81 -8.16
CA VAL A 155 9.01 -1.53 -7.50
C VAL A 155 10.25 -0.97 -6.82
N ARG A 156 10.31 0.35 -6.72
CA ARG A 156 11.38 1.03 -5.98
C ARG A 156 11.34 0.71 -4.49
N SER A 157 10.16 0.70 -3.88
CA SER A 157 9.99 0.23 -2.51
C SER A 157 8.60 -0.32 -2.24
N ALA A 158 8.52 -1.21 -1.25
CA ALA A 158 7.25 -1.72 -0.73
C ALA A 158 6.40 -0.65 -0.06
N VAL A 159 7.06 0.29 0.64
CA VAL A 159 6.39 1.40 1.35
C VAL A 159 7.16 2.71 1.18
N ILE A 160 6.43 3.83 1.26
CA ILE A 160 6.96 5.20 1.16
C ILE A 160 6.41 6.03 2.32
N PHE A 161 7.29 6.64 3.12
CA PHE A 161 6.91 7.42 4.30
C PHE A 161 7.56 8.81 4.34
N PRO A 162 7.01 9.81 5.06
CA PRO A 162 7.71 11.06 5.33
C PRO A 162 8.85 10.86 6.34
N PRO A 163 9.81 11.81 6.46
CA PRO A 163 10.90 11.76 7.44
C PRO A 163 10.47 11.68 8.90
N GLY A 164 9.26 12.13 9.23
CA GLY A 164 8.72 12.13 10.59
C GLY A 164 7.95 10.86 10.96
N ALA A 165 7.92 9.86 10.08
CA ALA A 165 7.25 8.59 10.36
C ALA A 165 8.10 7.69 11.25
N HIS A 166 7.44 6.98 12.17
CA HIS A 166 8.01 5.91 12.98
C HIS A 166 7.40 4.58 12.54
N VAL A 167 8.19 3.75 11.87
CA VAL A 167 7.71 2.51 11.25
C VAL A 167 8.55 1.34 11.70
N ARG A 168 7.91 0.26 12.16
CA ARG A 168 8.56 -0.95 12.66
C ARG A 168 8.03 -2.21 11.99
N ASN A 169 8.88 -3.23 11.92
CA ASN A 169 8.57 -4.58 11.45
C ASN A 169 7.96 -4.57 10.04
N ILE A 170 8.75 -4.16 9.06
CA ILE A 170 8.39 -4.20 7.64
C ILE A 170 8.91 -5.51 7.07
N ILE A 171 8.06 -6.25 6.35
CA ILE A 171 8.43 -7.46 5.61
C ILE A 171 8.03 -7.31 4.14
N THR A 172 8.94 -7.66 3.25
CA THR A 172 8.64 -7.86 1.84
C THR A 172 8.71 -9.35 1.52
N VAL A 173 7.81 -9.81 0.66
CA VAL A 173 7.75 -11.22 0.27
C VAL A 173 7.64 -11.31 -1.24
N VAL A 174 8.43 -12.19 -1.86
CA VAL A 174 8.35 -12.44 -3.31
C VAL A 174 8.06 -13.91 -3.58
N ILE A 175 6.84 -14.21 -3.98
CA ILE A 175 6.38 -15.56 -4.34
C ILE A 175 6.57 -15.76 -5.84
N GLU A 176 7.17 -16.88 -6.25
CA GLU A 176 7.43 -17.20 -7.67
C GLU A 176 8.21 -16.11 -8.44
N GLY A 177 9.10 -15.40 -7.74
CA GLY A 177 9.89 -14.30 -8.30
C GLY A 177 11.29 -14.20 -7.68
N ARG A 178 11.84 -13.00 -7.68
CA ARG A 178 13.18 -12.64 -7.17
C ARG A 178 13.08 -11.51 -6.17
N LEU A 179 13.81 -11.60 -5.05
CA LEU A 179 13.84 -10.57 -4.00
C LEU A 179 14.14 -9.15 -4.54
N ALA A 180 14.98 -9.04 -5.59
CA ALA A 180 15.32 -7.78 -6.25
C ALA A 180 14.16 -7.07 -6.97
N GLN A 181 12.98 -7.69 -7.03
CA GLN A 181 11.73 -7.03 -7.47
C GLN A 181 11.29 -5.93 -6.49
N PHE A 182 11.68 -6.03 -5.21
CA PHE A 182 11.74 -4.89 -4.32
C PHE A 182 13.17 -4.32 -4.33
N GLU A 183 13.38 -3.15 -4.92
CA GLU A 183 14.70 -2.49 -4.85
C GLU A 183 15.04 -2.12 -3.40
N HIS A 184 14.02 -1.73 -2.62
CA HIS A 184 14.14 -1.36 -1.21
C HIS A 184 12.93 -1.84 -0.40
N ALA A 185 13.12 -2.07 0.89
CA ALA A 185 12.01 -2.36 1.80
C ALA A 185 11.16 -1.10 2.04
N ALA A 186 11.83 0.04 2.26
CA ALA A 186 11.16 1.30 2.51
C ALA A 186 11.92 2.46 1.89
N CYS A 187 11.19 3.51 1.53
CA CYS A 187 11.75 4.79 1.11
C CYS A 187 11.14 5.93 1.93
N SER A 188 11.91 7.00 2.14
CA SER A 188 11.46 8.22 2.80
C SER A 188 11.51 9.41 1.86
N ARG A 189 10.37 10.10 1.67
CA ARG A 189 10.22 11.24 0.75
C ARG A 189 10.03 12.54 1.53
N ARG A 190 10.87 13.55 1.27
CA ARG A 190 10.68 14.91 1.79
C ARG A 190 9.69 15.68 0.93
N ASP A 191 8.97 16.64 1.52
CA ASP A 191 8.16 17.57 0.74
C ASP A 191 9.08 18.43 -0.14
N ALA A 192 8.79 18.47 -1.44
CA ALA A 192 9.52 19.26 -2.41
C ALA A 192 9.04 20.72 -2.47
N ARG A 193 7.94 21.08 -1.76
CA ARG A 193 7.40 22.45 -1.76
C ARG A 193 8.47 23.47 -1.39
N GLY A 194 8.87 24.29 -2.37
CA GLY A 194 9.81 25.40 -2.23
C GLY A 194 11.27 25.09 -2.60
N ARG A 195 11.62 23.87 -3.04
CA ARG A 195 12.97 23.56 -3.52
C ARG A 195 12.93 23.23 -5.02
N SER A 196 13.52 24.08 -5.85
CA SER A 196 13.82 23.81 -7.26
C SER A 196 15.33 23.61 -7.40
N GLY A 197 15.76 22.40 -7.77
CA GLY A 197 17.17 22.07 -8.01
C GLY A 197 17.45 20.56 -8.00
N PRO A 198 18.63 20.11 -8.48
CA PRO A 198 19.03 18.70 -8.46
C PRO A 198 19.21 18.25 -7.00
N GLY A 199 18.13 17.71 -6.40
CA GLY A 199 18.07 17.34 -4.99
C GLY A 199 16.72 17.58 -4.29
N ALA A 200 15.76 18.24 -4.97
CA ALA A 200 14.43 18.52 -4.42
C ALA A 200 13.56 17.28 -4.15
N ASP A 201 13.85 16.15 -4.81
CA ASP A 201 13.10 14.89 -4.68
C ASP A 201 14.01 13.74 -4.20
N ARG A 202 14.90 14.02 -3.23
CA ARG A 202 15.81 13.00 -2.71
C ARG A 202 15.04 12.03 -1.82
N LEU A 203 14.61 10.94 -2.43
CA LEU A 203 14.08 9.76 -1.76
C LEU A 203 15.23 9.04 -1.03
N LEU A 204 15.14 8.92 0.30
CA LEU A 204 16.08 8.12 1.09
C LEU A 204 15.54 6.70 1.17
N CYS A 205 16.16 5.76 0.47
CA CYS A 205 15.69 4.38 0.44
C CYS A 205 16.58 3.44 1.25
N VAL A 206 15.95 2.46 1.88
CA VAL A 206 16.55 1.55 2.85
C VAL A 206 16.31 0.12 2.38
N ALA A 207 17.40 -0.59 2.16
CA ALA A 207 17.36 -2.01 1.85
C ALA A 207 16.86 -2.82 3.06
N PRO A 208 16.33 -4.03 2.85
CA PRO A 208 16.09 -4.95 3.95
C PRO A 208 17.37 -5.21 4.77
N GLN A 209 17.21 -5.45 6.07
CA GLN A 209 18.30 -5.79 7.00
C GLN A 209 18.65 -7.28 6.96
N SER A 210 17.67 -8.14 6.73
CA SER A 210 17.85 -9.58 6.63
C SER A 210 16.88 -10.17 5.62
N CYS A 211 17.25 -11.30 5.02
CA CYS A 211 16.37 -12.08 4.17
C CYS A 211 16.51 -13.56 4.49
N ASP A 212 15.40 -14.28 4.46
CA ASP A 212 15.31 -15.73 4.61
C ASP A 212 14.33 -16.30 3.56
N GLY A 213 14.88 -17.08 2.63
CA GLY A 213 14.14 -17.60 1.48
C GLY A 213 13.50 -16.48 0.65
N ILE A 214 12.17 -16.48 0.61
CA ILE A 214 11.37 -15.52 -0.15
C ILE A 214 11.02 -14.24 0.63
N ARG A 215 11.49 -14.11 1.87
CA ARG A 215 11.11 -13.04 2.80
C ARG A 215 12.30 -12.16 3.10
N CYS A 216 12.08 -10.85 3.15
CA CYS A 216 13.09 -9.87 3.58
C CYS A 216 12.48 -8.93 4.61
N ALA A 217 13.22 -8.60 5.67
CA ALA A 217 12.74 -7.82 6.79
C ALA A 217 13.56 -6.54 7.01
N LEU A 218 12.88 -5.48 7.43
CA LEU A 218 13.44 -4.25 7.96
C LEU A 218 12.78 -3.98 9.32
N VAL A 219 13.55 -4.07 10.40
CA VAL A 219 13.02 -3.98 11.78
C VAL A 219 12.49 -2.59 12.08
N GLU A 220 13.14 -1.54 11.61
CA GLU A 220 12.72 -0.16 11.85
C GLU A 220 13.17 0.74 10.69
N LEU A 221 12.31 1.69 10.31
CA LEU A 221 12.69 2.75 9.39
C LEU A 221 13.67 3.69 10.12
N PRO A 222 14.89 3.88 9.60
CA PRO A 222 15.86 4.80 10.20
C PRO A 222 15.30 6.21 10.29
N ALA A 223 15.55 6.87 11.42
CA ALA A 223 15.26 8.29 11.56
C ALA A 223 16.01 9.09 10.49
N ALA A 224 15.35 10.10 9.92
CA ALA A 224 16.00 10.96 8.95
C ALA A 224 17.18 11.71 9.63
N PRO A 225 18.37 11.77 9.00
CA PRO A 225 19.49 12.52 9.55
C PRO A 225 19.12 14.01 9.71
N GLY A 226 19.32 14.56 10.91
CA GLY A 226 19.27 16.00 11.20
C GLY A 226 18.08 16.52 12.04
N ARG A 227 17.79 15.91 13.19
CA ARG A 227 17.13 16.62 14.31
C ARG A 227 18.06 16.57 15.53
N GLY A 228 19.12 17.36 15.47
CA GLY A 228 19.94 17.75 16.62
C GLY A 228 19.75 19.23 16.85
#